data_AF-A0AAT9GFZ6-F1
#
_entry.id   AF-A0AAT9GFZ6-F1
#
_cell.length_a   1.000
_cell.length_b   1.000
_cell.length_c   1.000
_cell.angle_alpha   90.00
_cell.angle_beta   90.00
_cell.angle_gamma   90.00
#
_symmetry.space_group_name_H-M   'P 1'
#
loop_
_entity.id
_entity.type
_entity.pdbx_description
1 polymer ?
#
loop_
_entity_poly.entity_id
_entity_poly.type
_entity_poly.pdbx_seq_one_letter_code
_entity_poly.pdbx_strand_id
1 'polypeptide(L)'
;MELDELKYQLNQKLATDHASRSDADLSVLLKKKTHSVISKLKRSLIIEMVLCILFFAAMLYVCFITNYWSVRLYFGVFTVLTVLMTFVLYYLYRRTSTLSNSDQPIKNNLQMLVGLLEEFVKRYFQFTMALLPVCFMFSMILSYADPVEIPEIEKFSVKIFTARWQVMLFLGLYMITLAVAVYYFTKWYLKKLYGNYLQELKQYITELDQ
;
A
#
# COMPACT_ATOMS: atom_id res chain seq x y z
N MET A 1 18.25 63.49 18.78
CA MET A 1 18.01 62.90 17.46
C MET A 1 18.46 61.44 17.51
N GLU A 2 17.84 60.63 18.37
CA GLU A 2 18.34 59.26 18.68
C GLU A 2 17.25 58.19 18.56
N LEU A 3 15.98 58.55 18.73
CA LEU A 3 14.88 57.57 18.75
C LEU A 3 14.44 57.12 17.34
N ASP A 4 14.46 58.03 16.36
CA ASP A 4 14.08 57.70 14.98
C ASP A 4 15.16 56.88 14.27
N GLU A 5 16.43 57.10 14.61
CA GLU A 5 17.55 56.32 14.08
C GLU A 5 17.54 54.89 14.63
N LEU A 6 17.21 54.73 15.92
CA LEU A 6 16.97 53.44 16.56
C LEU A 6 15.75 52.71 15.96
N LYS A 7 14.65 53.40 15.69
CA LYS A 7 13.47 52.81 15.02
C LYS A 7 13.81 52.36 13.60
N TYR A 8 14.57 53.16 12.86
CA TYR A 8 15.00 52.84 11.51
C TYR A 8 15.91 51.60 11.48
N GLN A 9 16.92 51.54 12.37
CA GLN A 9 17.80 50.38 12.50
C GLN A 9 17.08 49.11 12.96
N LEU A 10 16.08 49.23 13.86
CA LEU A 10 15.30 48.10 14.34
C LEU A 10 14.39 47.54 13.24
N ASN A 11 13.72 48.41 12.47
CA ASN A 11 12.92 48.00 11.31
C ASN A 11 13.79 47.40 10.21
N GLN A 12 14.99 47.96 9.98
CA GLN A 12 15.94 47.43 9.01
C GLN A 12 16.46 46.05 9.43
N LYS A 13 16.76 45.84 10.72
CA LYS A 13 17.12 44.53 11.28
C LYS A 13 15.97 43.52 11.25
N LEU A 14 14.74 43.92 11.58
CA LEU A 14 13.55 43.05 11.50
C LEU A 14 13.23 42.67 10.04
N ALA A 15 13.38 43.60 9.10
CA ALA A 15 13.18 43.34 7.68
C ALA A 15 14.28 42.43 7.08
N THR A 16 15.54 42.60 7.50
CA THR A 16 16.64 41.73 7.05
C THR A 16 16.65 40.35 7.73
N ASP A 17 16.24 40.25 9.00
CA ASP A 17 16.11 38.98 9.71
C ASP A 17 14.92 38.15 9.20
N HIS A 18 13.80 38.79 8.81
CA HIS A 18 12.69 38.10 8.17
C HIS A 18 12.98 37.65 6.73
N ALA A 19 13.71 38.44 5.93
CA ALA A 19 14.01 38.08 4.55
C ALA A 19 15.10 36.98 4.42
N SER A 20 16.02 36.87 5.37
CA SER A 20 17.12 35.89 5.33
C SER A 20 16.86 34.60 6.11
N ARG A 21 16.01 34.62 7.15
CA ARG A 21 15.55 33.41 7.83
C ARG A 21 14.46 32.67 7.07
N SER A 22 13.62 33.36 6.30
CA SER A 22 12.42 32.75 5.71
C SER A 22 12.73 31.54 4.83
N ASP A 23 13.57 31.66 3.80
CA ASP A 23 13.78 30.54 2.85
C ASP A 23 14.65 29.41 3.41
N ALA A 24 15.66 29.74 4.21
CA ALA A 24 16.54 28.74 4.82
C ALA A 24 15.84 27.97 5.96
N ASP A 25 15.12 28.65 6.86
CA ASP A 25 14.33 27.97 7.91
C ASP A 25 13.08 27.30 7.33
N LEU A 26 12.43 27.83 6.27
CA LEU A 26 11.38 27.11 5.55
C LEU A 26 11.93 25.81 4.97
N SER A 27 13.09 25.85 4.31
CA SER A 27 13.69 24.64 3.74
C SER A 27 14.01 23.60 4.82
N VAL A 28 14.45 24.02 6.01
CA VAL A 28 14.75 23.13 7.15
C VAL A 28 13.48 22.59 7.81
N LEU A 29 12.43 23.42 7.96
CA LEU A 29 11.13 23.01 8.49
C LEU A 29 10.39 22.08 7.52
N LEU A 30 10.43 22.38 6.22
CA LEU A 30 9.91 21.54 5.15
C LEU A 30 10.70 20.24 5.06
N LYS A 31 12.03 20.26 5.24
CA LYS A 31 12.87 19.05 5.33
C LYS A 31 12.46 18.17 6.51
N LYS A 32 12.18 18.77 7.68
CA LYS A 32 11.69 18.05 8.87
C LYS A 32 10.29 17.47 8.67
N LYS A 33 9.36 18.22 8.06
CA LYS A 33 8.00 17.75 7.75
C LYS A 33 7.99 16.66 6.68
N THR A 34 8.78 16.82 5.64
CA THR A 34 8.96 15.85 4.55
C THR A 34 9.56 14.55 5.07
N HIS A 35 10.60 14.63 5.90
CA HIS A 35 11.19 13.46 6.54
C HIS A 35 10.19 12.75 7.46
N SER A 36 9.30 13.51 8.14
CA SER A 36 8.20 12.94 8.92
C SER A 36 7.20 12.17 8.03
N VAL A 37 6.79 12.71 6.88
CA VAL A 37 5.91 11.99 5.92
C VAL A 37 6.57 10.74 5.36
N ILE A 38 7.84 10.84 4.94
CA ILE A 38 8.63 9.68 4.47
C ILE A 38 8.77 8.63 5.58
N SER A 39 8.98 9.04 6.83
CA SER A 39 9.08 8.11 7.96
C SER A 39 7.76 7.40 8.24
N LYS A 40 6.62 8.09 8.10
CA LYS A 40 5.28 7.49 8.21
C LYS A 40 5.02 6.50 7.07
N LEU A 41 5.39 6.87 5.83
CA LEU A 41 5.34 5.97 4.67
C LEU A 41 6.20 4.72 4.90
N LYS A 42 7.44 4.90 5.37
CA LYS A 42 8.38 3.81 5.70
C LYS A 42 7.81 2.89 6.77
N ARG A 43 7.23 3.45 7.84
CA ARG A 43 6.55 2.66 8.88
C ARG A 43 5.39 1.85 8.29
N SER A 44 4.62 2.45 7.39
CA SER A 44 3.52 1.76 6.73
C SER A 44 4.00 0.60 5.85
N LEU A 45 5.06 0.82 5.06
CA LEU A 45 5.70 -0.23 4.25
C LEU A 45 6.25 -1.37 5.11
N ILE A 46 6.82 -1.07 6.29
CA ILE A 46 7.29 -2.11 7.23
C ILE A 46 6.10 -2.93 7.75
N ILE A 47 4.99 -2.29 8.12
CA ILE A 47 3.78 -2.99 8.57
C ILE A 47 3.24 -3.90 7.47
N GLU A 48 3.19 -3.42 6.22
CA GLU A 48 2.80 -4.24 5.07
C GLU A 48 3.73 -5.43 4.88
N MET A 49 5.04 -5.23 4.97
CA MET A 49 6.03 -6.30 4.82
C MET A 49 5.88 -7.36 5.92
N VAL A 50 5.66 -6.95 7.17
CA VAL A 50 5.40 -7.87 8.29
C VAL A 50 4.10 -8.65 8.07
N LEU A 51 3.03 -7.98 7.63
CA LEU A 51 1.77 -8.64 7.30
C LEU A 51 1.93 -9.63 6.14
N CYS A 52 2.69 -9.29 5.09
CA CYS A 52 3.00 -10.19 3.98
C CYS A 52 3.80 -11.42 4.45
N ILE A 53 4.79 -11.24 5.33
CA ILE A 53 5.58 -12.35 5.89
C ILE A 53 4.69 -13.26 6.75
N LEU A 54 3.79 -12.67 7.55
CA LEU A 54 2.85 -13.44 8.37
C LEU A 54 1.88 -14.24 7.48
N PHE A 55 1.36 -13.63 6.42
CA PHE A 55 0.51 -14.31 5.42
C PHE A 55 1.26 -15.44 4.71
N PHE A 56 2.50 -15.20 4.31
CA PHE A 56 3.37 -16.20 3.72
C PHE A 56 3.56 -17.40 4.67
N ALA A 57 3.86 -17.15 5.95
CA ALA A 57 4.00 -18.21 6.94
C ALA A 57 2.71 -19.00 7.15
N ALA A 58 1.56 -18.32 7.19
CA ALA A 58 0.25 -18.97 7.30
C ALA A 58 -0.06 -19.84 6.07
N MET A 59 0.18 -19.37 4.85
CA MET A 59 -0.03 -20.16 3.63
C MET A 59 0.91 -21.36 3.57
N LEU A 60 2.17 -21.18 3.95
CA LEU A 60 3.15 -22.25 4.00
C LEU A 60 2.74 -23.30 5.04
N TYR A 61 2.28 -22.89 6.23
CA TYR A 61 1.73 -23.79 7.24
C TYR A 61 0.57 -24.65 6.69
N VAL A 62 -0.38 -24.01 6.00
CA VAL A 62 -1.51 -24.72 5.36
C VAL A 62 -1.01 -25.71 4.29
N CYS A 63 0.00 -25.33 3.51
CA CYS A 63 0.61 -26.18 2.49
C CYS A 63 1.23 -27.47 3.08
N PHE A 64 1.79 -27.41 4.30
CA PHE A 64 2.37 -28.57 4.97
C PHE A 64 1.34 -29.43 5.72
N ILE A 65 0.35 -28.83 6.37
CA ILE A 65 -0.66 -29.58 7.15
C ILE A 65 -1.65 -30.31 6.24
N THR A 66 -1.96 -29.74 5.07
CA THR A 66 -3.04 -30.23 4.22
C THR A 66 -2.54 -31.37 3.34
N ASN A 67 -3.26 -32.49 3.33
CA ASN A 67 -2.90 -33.68 2.55
C ASN A 67 -3.50 -33.68 1.13
N TYR A 68 -4.42 -32.75 0.84
CA TYR A 68 -5.05 -32.62 -0.48
C TYR A 68 -4.09 -31.96 -1.48
N TRP A 69 -3.85 -32.64 -2.60
CA TRP A 69 -2.97 -32.18 -3.68
C TRP A 69 -3.42 -30.82 -4.23
N SER A 70 -4.73 -30.67 -4.48
CA SER A 70 -5.32 -29.42 -4.98
C SER A 70 -5.11 -28.23 -4.05
N VAL A 71 -5.31 -28.42 -2.74
CA VAL A 71 -5.12 -27.34 -1.75
C VAL A 71 -3.64 -26.96 -1.65
N ARG A 72 -2.75 -27.95 -1.68
CA ARG A 72 -1.29 -27.73 -1.68
C ARG A 72 -0.83 -26.94 -2.91
N LEU A 73 -1.32 -27.28 -4.10
CA LEU A 73 -1.02 -26.53 -5.33
C LEU A 73 -1.55 -25.09 -5.27
N TYR A 74 -2.79 -24.90 -4.82
CA TYR A 74 -3.39 -23.57 -4.67
C TYR A 74 -2.53 -22.68 -3.77
N PHE A 75 -2.35 -23.07 -2.51
CA PHE A 75 -1.58 -22.29 -1.56
C PHE A 75 -0.11 -22.17 -1.97
N GLY A 76 0.47 -23.17 -2.64
CA GLY A 76 1.83 -23.11 -3.19
C GLY A 76 2.00 -22.01 -4.23
N VAL A 77 1.10 -21.91 -5.22
CA VAL A 77 1.13 -20.84 -6.25
C VAL A 77 0.95 -19.46 -5.61
N PHE A 78 0.00 -19.31 -4.69
CA PHE A 78 -0.23 -18.06 -3.98
C PHE A 78 0.93 -17.65 -3.06
N THR A 79 1.65 -18.65 -2.51
CA THR A 79 2.87 -18.41 -1.74
C THR A 79 3.95 -17.78 -2.62
N VAL A 80 4.18 -18.30 -3.83
CA VAL A 80 5.14 -17.72 -4.79
C VAL A 80 4.74 -16.30 -5.19
N LEU A 81 3.46 -16.05 -5.46
CA LEU A 81 2.96 -14.70 -5.76
C LEU A 81 3.17 -13.72 -4.60
N THR A 82 2.99 -14.18 -3.36
CA THR A 82 3.19 -13.36 -2.16
C THR A 82 4.66 -13.01 -1.97
N VAL A 83 5.59 -13.93 -2.27
CA VAL A 83 7.03 -13.65 -2.27
C VAL A 83 7.38 -12.60 -3.32
N LEU A 84 6.84 -12.72 -4.54
CA LEU A 84 7.05 -11.72 -5.59
C LEU A 84 6.58 -10.33 -5.15
N MET A 85 5.39 -10.23 -4.54
CA MET A 85 4.87 -8.97 -4.02
C MET A 85 5.73 -8.40 -2.88
N THR A 86 6.19 -9.26 -1.98
CA THR A 86 7.10 -8.86 -0.90
C THR A 86 8.41 -8.31 -1.44
N PHE A 87 8.94 -8.89 -2.52
CA PHE A 87 10.14 -8.40 -3.19
C PHE A 87 9.94 -7.00 -3.79
N VAL A 88 8.78 -6.73 -4.42
CA VAL A 88 8.44 -5.39 -4.94
C VAL A 88 8.34 -4.38 -3.80
N LEU A 89 7.70 -4.73 -2.68
CA LEU A 89 7.62 -3.89 -1.48
C LEU A 89 9.02 -3.61 -0.89
N TYR A 90 9.89 -4.62 -0.85
CA TYR A 90 11.26 -4.47 -0.40
C TYR A 90 12.07 -3.53 -1.33
N TYR A 91 11.89 -3.65 -2.64
CA TYR A 91 12.49 -2.74 -3.60
C TYR A 91 12.06 -1.29 -3.37
N LEU A 92 10.76 -1.05 -3.16
CA LEU A 92 10.21 0.27 -2.87
C LEU A 92 10.74 0.82 -1.54
N TYR A 93 10.82 -0.01 -0.50
CA TYR A 93 11.40 0.34 0.78
C TYR A 93 12.88 0.74 0.65
N ARG A 94 13.69 -0.08 -0.06
CA ARG A 94 15.12 0.20 -0.27
C ARG A 94 15.29 1.51 -1.01
N ARG A 95 14.52 1.74 -2.07
CA ARG A 95 14.60 2.98 -2.88
C ARG A 95 14.19 4.21 -2.06
N THR A 96 13.13 4.10 -1.26
CA THR A 96 12.70 5.15 -0.32
C THR A 96 13.80 5.45 0.72
N SER A 97 14.46 4.42 1.25
CA SER A 97 15.54 4.60 2.23
C SER A 97 16.79 5.23 1.62
N THR A 98 17.15 4.90 0.38
CA THR A 98 18.28 5.51 -0.32
C THR A 98 18.00 6.99 -0.61
N LEU A 99 16.78 7.31 -1.05
CA LEU A 99 16.36 8.69 -1.35
C LEU A 99 16.30 9.57 -0.09
N SER A 100 15.98 8.99 1.08
CA SER A 100 15.95 9.69 2.37
C SER A 100 17.35 10.02 2.92
N ASN A 101 18.38 9.28 2.52
CA ASN A 101 19.75 9.40 3.04
C ASN A 101 20.69 10.18 2.11
N SER A 102 20.24 10.56 0.91
CA SER A 102 21.07 11.24 -0.07
C SER A 102 20.96 12.76 0.09
N ASP A 103 22.07 13.45 0.39
CA ASP A 103 22.20 14.91 0.56
C ASP A 103 21.97 15.73 -0.74
N GLN A 104 21.40 15.12 -1.78
CA GLN A 104 21.10 15.74 -3.07
C GLN A 104 19.79 16.56 -3.05
N PRO A 105 19.59 17.50 -4.02
CA PRO A 105 18.45 18.42 -4.02
C PRO A 105 17.12 17.68 -3.86
N ILE A 106 16.52 17.91 -2.68
CA ILE A 106 15.40 17.17 -2.10
C ILE A 106 14.21 17.12 -3.06
N LYS A 107 14.02 18.16 -3.89
CA LYS A 107 12.91 18.30 -4.84
C LYS A 107 12.85 17.17 -5.88
N ASN A 108 13.96 16.87 -6.55
CA ASN A 108 13.99 15.81 -7.57
C ASN A 108 13.79 14.42 -6.95
N ASN A 109 14.36 14.20 -5.76
CA ASN A 109 14.19 12.95 -5.02
C ASN A 109 12.73 12.77 -4.57
N LEU A 110 12.06 13.85 -4.14
CA LEU A 110 10.66 13.84 -3.77
C LEU A 110 9.73 13.58 -4.94
N GLN A 111 9.94 14.27 -6.07
CA GLN A 111 9.16 14.04 -7.28
C GLN A 111 9.32 12.61 -7.79
N MET A 112 10.55 12.06 -7.76
CA MET A 112 10.80 10.67 -8.12
C MET A 112 10.10 9.68 -7.16
N LEU A 113 10.11 9.96 -5.85
CA LEU A 113 9.41 9.14 -4.87
C LEU A 113 7.89 9.16 -5.07
N VAL A 114 7.31 10.34 -5.31
CA VAL A 114 5.88 10.49 -5.61
C VAL A 114 5.50 9.71 -6.87
N GLY A 115 6.27 9.84 -7.96
CA GLY A 115 6.03 9.10 -9.19
C GLY A 115 6.10 7.58 -9.01
N LEU A 116 7.13 7.09 -8.31
CA LEU A 116 7.25 5.66 -7.99
C LEU A 116 6.08 5.16 -7.15
N LEU A 117 5.62 5.97 -6.19
CA LEU A 117 4.51 5.61 -5.31
C LEU A 117 3.18 5.58 -6.08
N GLU A 118 2.94 6.53 -6.98
CA GLU A 118 1.76 6.52 -7.85
C GLU A 118 1.73 5.29 -8.76
N GLU A 119 2.86 4.96 -9.39
CA GLU A 119 2.97 3.76 -10.21
C GLU A 119 2.75 2.51 -9.38
N PHE A 120 3.33 2.44 -8.18
CA PHE A 120 3.14 1.32 -7.26
C PHE A 120 1.67 1.14 -6.89
N VAL A 121 0.98 2.22 -6.50
CA VAL A 121 -0.45 2.20 -6.17
C VAL A 121 -1.29 1.70 -7.35
N LYS A 122 -1.02 2.20 -8.57
CA LYS A 122 -1.72 1.75 -9.79
C LYS A 122 -1.47 0.27 -10.07
N ARG A 123 -0.21 -0.18 -10.03
CA ARG A 123 0.15 -1.59 -10.28
C ARG A 123 -0.42 -2.52 -9.22
N TYR A 124 -0.37 -2.13 -7.94
CA TYR A 124 -0.95 -2.90 -6.84
C TYR A 124 -2.46 -3.09 -7.01
N PHE A 125 -3.16 -2.01 -7.38
CA PHE A 125 -4.60 -2.07 -7.65
C PHE A 125 -4.92 -3.00 -8.83
N GLN A 126 -4.19 -2.84 -9.95
CA GLN A 126 -4.35 -3.70 -11.13
C GLN A 126 -4.06 -5.17 -10.81
N PHE A 127 -2.99 -5.44 -10.06
CA PHE A 127 -2.64 -6.79 -9.64
C PHE A 127 -3.73 -7.41 -8.76
N THR A 128 -4.24 -6.67 -7.78
CA THR A 128 -5.32 -7.15 -6.89
C THR A 128 -6.60 -7.45 -7.67
N MET A 129 -6.97 -6.59 -8.63
CA MET A 129 -8.14 -6.82 -9.48
C MET A 129 -7.94 -7.97 -10.48
N ALA A 130 -6.73 -8.15 -11.00
CA ALA A 130 -6.40 -9.28 -11.89
C ALA A 130 -6.32 -10.61 -11.13
N LEU A 131 -5.96 -10.58 -9.85
CA LEU A 131 -5.87 -11.77 -9.01
C LEU A 131 -7.25 -12.38 -8.72
N LEU A 132 -8.29 -11.55 -8.58
CA LEU A 132 -9.68 -12.01 -8.35
C LEU A 132 -10.18 -13.06 -9.37
N PRO A 133 -10.19 -12.80 -10.69
CA PRO A 133 -10.61 -13.79 -11.68
C PRO A 133 -9.65 -14.98 -11.74
N VAL A 134 -8.35 -14.78 -11.50
CA VAL A 134 -7.38 -15.89 -11.44
C VAL A 134 -7.68 -16.82 -10.26
N CYS A 135 -7.95 -16.28 -9.06
CA CYS A 135 -8.38 -17.04 -7.89
C CYS A 135 -9.62 -17.87 -8.20
N PHE A 136 -10.58 -17.27 -8.90
CA PHE A 136 -11.84 -17.93 -9.25
C PHE A 136 -11.64 -19.07 -10.24
N MET A 137 -10.88 -18.84 -11.31
CA MET A 137 -10.55 -19.88 -12.29
C MET A 137 -9.78 -21.03 -11.64
N PHE A 138 -8.78 -20.72 -10.80
CA PHE A 138 -8.06 -21.74 -10.05
C PHE A 138 -8.99 -22.52 -9.11
N SER A 139 -9.86 -21.84 -8.37
CA SER A 139 -10.82 -22.47 -7.47
C SER A 139 -11.75 -23.44 -8.23
N MET A 140 -12.26 -23.06 -9.40
CA MET A 140 -13.04 -23.97 -10.24
C MET A 140 -12.22 -25.18 -10.69
N ILE A 141 -11.06 -24.97 -11.31
CA ILE A 141 -10.23 -26.05 -11.85
C ILE A 141 -9.90 -27.07 -10.76
N LEU A 142 -9.53 -26.59 -9.57
CA LEU A 142 -9.18 -27.43 -8.44
C LEU A 142 -10.41 -28.15 -7.88
N SER A 143 -11.57 -27.50 -7.83
CA SER A 143 -12.83 -28.13 -7.42
C SER A 143 -13.29 -29.23 -8.37
N TYR A 144 -12.93 -29.17 -9.65
CA TYR A 144 -13.19 -30.25 -10.61
C TYR A 144 -12.14 -31.38 -10.54
N ALA A 145 -10.89 -31.04 -10.22
CA ALA A 145 -9.78 -31.99 -10.19
C ALA A 145 -9.77 -32.87 -8.92
N ASP A 146 -10.01 -32.25 -7.75
CA ASP A 146 -10.32 -32.95 -6.51
C ASP A 146 -11.63 -32.36 -5.98
N PRO A 147 -12.76 -33.09 -6.04
CA PRO A 147 -13.92 -32.71 -5.25
C PRO A 147 -13.51 -32.85 -3.79
N VAL A 148 -13.05 -31.74 -3.19
CA VAL A 148 -12.73 -31.69 -1.77
C VAL A 148 -14.05 -31.77 -1.03
N GLU A 149 -14.51 -33.00 -0.78
CA GLU A 149 -15.63 -33.28 0.12
C GLU A 149 -15.15 -32.95 1.53
N ILE A 150 -15.23 -31.67 1.90
CA ILE A 150 -15.08 -31.25 3.29
C ILE A 150 -16.42 -31.60 3.94
N PRO A 151 -16.50 -32.67 4.77
CA PRO A 151 -17.77 -33.19 5.25
C PRO A 151 -18.58 -32.17 6.08
N GLU A 152 -17.91 -31.15 6.63
CA GLU A 152 -18.57 -30.04 7.34
C GLU A 152 -19.27 -29.06 6.39
N ILE A 153 -18.68 -28.78 5.22
CA ILE A 153 -19.24 -27.86 4.22
C ILE A 153 -20.40 -28.54 3.48
N GLU A 154 -20.29 -29.83 3.20
CA GLU A 154 -21.39 -30.61 2.61
C GLU A 154 -22.59 -30.73 3.56
N LYS A 155 -22.35 -30.99 4.85
CA LYS A 155 -23.44 -31.00 5.84
C LYS A 155 -24.14 -29.65 5.96
N PHE A 156 -23.42 -28.55 5.80
CA PHE A 156 -24.00 -27.21 5.82
C PHE A 156 -24.74 -26.89 4.51
N SER A 157 -24.19 -27.29 3.35
CA SER A 157 -24.78 -27.02 2.05
C SER A 157 -26.07 -27.82 1.82
N VAL A 158 -26.11 -29.10 2.17
CA VAL A 158 -27.29 -29.97 2.01
C VAL A 158 -28.43 -29.56 2.95
N LYS A 159 -28.12 -28.95 4.10
CA LYS A 159 -29.11 -28.52 5.09
C LYS A 159 -29.76 -27.17 4.75
N ILE A 160 -29.07 -26.31 3.99
CA ILE A 160 -29.54 -24.97 3.62
C ILE A 160 -30.01 -24.91 2.15
N PHE A 161 -29.43 -25.71 1.27
CA PHE A 161 -29.71 -25.70 -0.16
C PHE A 161 -30.19 -27.06 -0.64
N THR A 162 -31.45 -27.13 -1.06
CA THR A 162 -32.08 -28.35 -1.57
C THR A 162 -31.86 -28.55 -3.07
N ALA A 163 -31.59 -27.48 -3.82
CA ALA A 163 -31.41 -27.53 -5.27
C ALA A 163 -30.04 -26.99 -5.72
N ARG A 164 -29.42 -27.66 -6.70
CA ARG A 164 -28.13 -27.28 -7.31
C ARG A 164 -28.10 -25.83 -7.84
N TRP A 165 -29.23 -25.34 -8.36
CA TRP A 165 -29.35 -23.94 -8.83
C TRP A 165 -29.21 -22.92 -7.71
N GLN A 166 -29.67 -23.22 -6.49
CA GLN A 166 -29.54 -22.31 -5.34
C GLN A 166 -28.08 -22.15 -4.91
N VAL A 167 -27.30 -23.24 -4.98
CA VAL A 167 -25.85 -23.20 -4.72
C VAL A 167 -25.13 -22.34 -5.76
N MET A 168 -25.47 -22.50 -7.05
CA MET A 168 -24.90 -21.67 -8.12
C MET A 168 -25.26 -20.18 -7.96
N LEU A 169 -26.52 -19.87 -7.61
CA LEU A 169 -26.96 -18.50 -7.33
C LEU A 169 -26.22 -17.89 -6.13
N PHE A 170 -26.09 -18.66 -5.05
CA PHE A 170 -25.35 -18.24 -3.86
C PHE A 170 -23.87 -17.98 -4.17
N LEU A 171 -23.23 -18.89 -4.90
CA LEU A 171 -21.83 -18.74 -5.31
C LEU A 171 -21.64 -17.51 -6.21
N GLY A 172 -22.54 -17.30 -7.17
CA GLY A 172 -22.52 -16.12 -8.05
C GLY A 172 -22.68 -14.81 -7.28
N LEU A 173 -23.66 -14.75 -6.36
CA LEU A 173 -23.86 -13.59 -5.50
C LEU A 173 -22.65 -13.35 -4.59
N TYR A 174 -22.13 -14.41 -3.97
CA TYR A 174 -20.92 -14.37 -3.14
C TYR A 174 -19.73 -13.78 -3.90
N MET A 175 -19.51 -14.23 -5.15
CA MET A 175 -18.43 -13.71 -6.00
C MET A 175 -18.60 -12.23 -6.32
N ILE A 176 -19.81 -11.78 -6.64
CA ILE A 176 -20.10 -10.36 -6.91
C ILE A 176 -19.86 -9.53 -5.65
N THR A 177 -20.41 -9.95 -4.50
CA THR A 177 -20.23 -9.26 -3.23
C THR A 177 -18.76 -9.20 -2.83
N LEU A 178 -18.01 -10.29 -3.00
CA LEU A 178 -16.59 -10.35 -2.70
C LEU A 178 -15.78 -9.43 -3.62
N ALA A 179 -16.06 -9.43 -4.93
CA ALA A 179 -15.39 -8.53 -5.88
C ALA A 179 -15.64 -7.05 -5.54
N VAL A 180 -16.89 -6.70 -5.21
CA VAL A 180 -17.25 -5.33 -4.79
C VAL A 180 -16.54 -4.97 -3.49
N ALA A 181 -16.59 -5.85 -2.48
CA ALA A 181 -15.93 -5.64 -1.20
C ALA A 181 -14.42 -5.43 -1.37
N VAL A 182 -13.74 -6.29 -2.14
CA VAL A 182 -12.30 -6.19 -2.41
C VAL A 182 -11.97 -4.92 -3.20
N TYR A 183 -12.80 -4.52 -4.17
CA TYR A 183 -12.62 -3.26 -4.90
C TYR A 183 -12.63 -2.04 -3.96
N TYR A 184 -13.68 -1.91 -3.15
CA TYR A 184 -13.82 -0.78 -2.23
C TYR A 184 -12.76 -0.83 -1.14
N PHE A 185 -12.48 -2.01 -0.60
CA PHE A 185 -11.44 -2.21 0.41
C PHE A 185 -10.07 -1.82 -0.14
N THR A 186 -9.66 -2.31 -1.30
CA THR A 186 -8.36 -2.00 -1.92
C THR A 186 -8.24 -0.51 -2.22
N LYS A 187 -9.28 0.10 -2.76
CA LYS A 187 -9.29 1.55 -3.05
C LYS A 187 -9.18 2.38 -1.76
N TRP A 188 -9.92 2.02 -0.72
CA TRP A 188 -9.86 2.69 0.57
C TRP A 188 -8.50 2.50 1.24
N TYR A 189 -7.99 1.27 1.24
CA TYR A 189 -6.71 0.87 1.78
C TYR A 189 -5.58 1.67 1.15
N LEU A 190 -5.48 1.68 -0.18
CA LEU A 190 -4.47 2.43 -0.91
C LEU A 190 -4.59 3.94 -0.68
N LYS A 191 -5.82 4.48 -0.61
CA LYS A 191 -6.03 5.90 -0.30
C LYS A 191 -5.54 6.26 1.11
N LYS A 192 -5.87 5.44 2.10
CA LYS A 192 -5.48 5.66 3.50
C LYS A 192 -3.97 5.51 3.69
N LEU A 193 -3.37 4.54 2.99
CA LEU A 193 -2.00 4.15 3.20
C LEU A 193 -1.00 4.94 2.36
N TYR A 194 -1.38 5.38 1.17
CA TYR A 194 -0.52 6.11 0.24
C TYR A 194 -1.11 7.46 -0.16
N GLY A 195 -2.40 7.54 -0.44
CA GLY A 195 -3.05 8.74 -0.97
C GLY A 195 -2.87 9.98 -0.10
N ASN A 196 -3.05 9.86 1.22
CA ASN A 196 -2.88 10.99 2.14
C ASN A 196 -1.43 11.52 2.16
N TYR A 197 -0.45 10.62 2.22
CA TYR A 197 0.96 11.00 2.20
C TYR A 197 1.36 11.61 0.86
N LEU A 198 0.81 11.09 -0.25
CA LEU A 198 1.09 11.57 -1.60
C LEU A 198 0.55 12.99 -1.81
N GLN A 199 -0.62 13.32 -1.23
CA GLN A 199 -1.16 14.67 -1.23
C GLN A 199 -0.31 15.64 -0.41
N GLU A 200 0.09 15.25 0.81
CA GLU A 200 0.99 16.06 1.64
C GLU A 200 2.34 16.30 0.95
N LEU A 201 2.93 15.25 0.35
CA LEU A 201 4.18 15.34 -0.42
C LEU A 201 4.06 16.28 -1.61
N LYS A 202 2.94 16.23 -2.36
CA LYS A 202 2.69 17.14 -3.49
C LYS A 202 2.54 18.59 -3.03
N GLN A 203 1.83 18.84 -1.94
CA GLN A 203 1.70 20.18 -1.38
C GLN A 203 3.06 20.78 -1.02
N TYR A 204 3.93 20.01 -0.36
CA TYR A 204 5.28 20.49 -0.03
C TYR A 204 6.14 20.76 -1.27
N ILE A 205 6.00 19.97 -2.35
CA ILE A 205 6.70 20.25 -3.62
C ILE A 205 6.20 21.57 -4.23
N THR A 206 4.89 21.84 -4.17
CA THR A 206 4.32 23.10 -4.68
C THR A 206 4.75 24.31 -3.85
N GLU A 207 4.80 24.18 -2.52
CA GLU A 207 5.32 25.23 -1.62
C GLU A 207 6.83 25.49 -1.83
N LEU A 208 7.59 24.50 -2.29
CA LEU A 208 9.00 24.64 -2.68
C LEU A 208 9.20 25.26 -4.07
N ASP A 209 8.15 25.32 -4.90
CA ASP A 209 8.16 25.90 -6.24
C ASP A 209 7.72 27.37 -6.26
N GLN A 210 7.11 27.84 -5.16
CA GLN A 210 6.75 29.25 -4.93
C GLN A 210 7.89 30.00 -4.24
#